data_AF-A0A8T3Z1U8-F1
#
_entry.id   AF-A0A8T3Z1U8-F1
#
_cell.length_a   1.000
_cell.length_b   1.000
_cell.length_c   1.000
_cell.angle_alpha   90.00
_cell.angle_beta   90.00
_cell.angle_gamma   90.00
#
_symmetry.space_group_name_H-M   'P 1'
#
loop_
_entity.id
_entity.type
_entity.pdbx_description
1 polymer ?
#
loop_
_entity_poly.entity_id
_entity_poly.type
_entity_poly.pdbx_seq_one_letter_code
_entity_poly.pdbx_strand_id
1 'polypeptide(L)'
;MIDTIPSAYNVRYDLELYQSIKNRAITEFYQGNLENSVDCARVAALSAWQCHCGLWYDDDLDNLLQKIGISLIDSDHAVSNKPEPSKIAYITSAINVGGLTRLLNQWMVFLKKHFTTKELYITNTYTSHRNFYCTQNTFKDPELQFYNLSCHKKYTDRIKELTELLIKDPPEQVILFIDPDDVVAISAVNAAKHCLKELNHDLRVIYVNHADHAFWLGRNIIDTLVNFRKEGALFSEKYRRMNSLVIPISSNIQPKKVSKDNFNIDNNSTISLSVGTFPKVMGHGKHNYFRTITRLLREHPKHYHFFITNPPEQDILNDYLPDDDEIRKRFVVAGPFPDLVPYYGVADFLIETFPLTGYTVQVEAMSFHLPIVAFKNVKFPLFSSTANMSSYPFTATTEEGIIN
;
A
#
# COMPACT_ATOMS: atom_id res chain seq x y z
N MET A 1 16.88 31.76 7.53
CA MET A 1 17.85 30.82 6.93
C MET A 1 17.09 29.52 6.63
N ILE A 2 16.35 29.53 5.52
CA ILE A 2 15.70 28.34 4.96
C ILE A 2 16.24 28.26 3.55
N ASP A 3 17.52 27.88 3.46
CA ASP A 3 18.15 27.51 2.21
C ASP A 3 18.48 26.04 2.32
N THR A 4 18.10 25.29 1.28
CA THR A 4 18.15 23.83 1.08
C THR A 4 16.83 23.07 1.25
N ILE A 5 15.81 23.48 0.50
CA ILE A 5 14.79 22.53 0.03
C ILE A 5 15.36 21.88 -1.24
N PRO A 6 15.64 20.56 -1.29
CA PRO A 6 16.28 19.96 -2.45
C PRO A 6 15.45 20.16 -3.72
N SER A 7 16.11 20.72 -4.72
CA SER A 7 15.65 20.88 -6.09
C SER A 7 15.18 19.55 -6.69
N ALA A 8 14.14 19.61 -7.54
CA ALA A 8 13.79 18.64 -8.59
C ALA A 8 14.40 17.23 -8.50
N TYR A 9 13.57 16.21 -8.22
CA TYR A 9 13.88 14.76 -8.30
C TYR A 9 15.17 14.45 -9.06
N ASN A 10 16.28 14.30 -8.33
CA ASN A 10 17.55 13.93 -8.91
C ASN A 10 17.65 12.41 -8.85
N VAL A 11 17.04 11.75 -9.84
CA VAL A 11 17.02 10.28 -9.98
C VAL A 11 18.43 9.69 -9.85
N ARG A 12 19.46 10.41 -10.32
CA ARG A 12 20.85 9.98 -10.17
C ARG A 12 21.31 9.99 -8.72
N TYR A 13 21.01 11.06 -7.97
CA TYR A 13 21.30 11.12 -6.54
C TYR A 13 20.55 10.03 -5.76
N ASP A 14 19.26 9.83 -6.05
CA ASP A 14 18.45 8.79 -5.39
C ASP A 14 19.00 7.39 -5.69
N LEU A 15 19.49 7.15 -6.92
CA LEU A 15 20.15 5.91 -7.30
C LEU A 15 21.51 5.74 -6.61
N GLU A 16 22.33 6.78 -6.52
CA GLU A 16 23.61 6.75 -5.81
C GLU A 16 23.42 6.46 -4.30
N LEU A 17 22.41 7.08 -3.68
CA LEU A 17 22.02 6.80 -2.30
C LEU A 17 21.57 5.34 -2.12
N TYR A 18 20.67 4.86 -3.00
CA TYR A 18 20.23 3.47 -3.00
C TYR A 18 21.40 2.50 -3.09
N GLN A 19 22.31 2.71 -4.06
CA GLN A 19 23.48 1.85 -4.27
C GLN A 19 24.41 1.86 -3.06
N SER A 20 24.63 3.03 -2.45
CA SER A 20 25.44 3.14 -1.23
C SER A 20 24.86 2.30 -0.08
N ILE A 21 23.54 2.34 0.13
CA ILE A 21 22.89 1.58 1.21
C ILE A 21 22.88 0.08 0.88
N LYS A 22 22.61 -0.30 -0.38
CA LYS A 22 22.70 -1.68 -0.85
C LYS A 22 24.09 -2.28 -0.63
N ASN A 23 25.15 -1.54 -1.00
CA ASN A 23 26.53 -1.98 -0.78
C ASN A 23 26.85 -2.18 0.70
N ARG A 24 26.29 -1.33 1.58
CA ARG A 24 26.40 -1.53 3.02
C ARG A 24 25.69 -2.81 3.47
N ALA A 25 24.47 -3.08 2.98
CA ALA A 25 23.75 -4.32 3.29
C ALA A 25 24.59 -5.57 2.94
N ILE A 26 25.19 -5.57 1.76
CA ILE A 26 26.07 -6.66 1.30
C ILE A 26 27.33 -6.78 2.18
N THR A 27 27.96 -5.66 2.52
CA THR A 27 29.16 -5.63 3.37
C THR A 27 28.88 -6.20 4.76
N GLU A 28 27.79 -5.76 5.41
CA GLU A 28 27.37 -6.25 6.72
C GLU A 28 27.11 -7.76 6.70
N PHE A 29 26.52 -8.29 5.63
CA PHE A 29 26.33 -9.74 5.47
C PHE A 29 27.64 -10.51 5.45
N TYR A 30 28.63 -10.08 4.66
CA TYR A 30 29.94 -10.73 4.60
C TYR A 30 30.74 -10.59 5.90
N GLN A 31 30.41 -9.61 6.75
CA GLN A 31 30.97 -9.46 8.10
C GLN A 31 30.23 -10.30 9.15
N GLY A 32 29.15 -11.00 8.79
CA GLY A 32 28.32 -11.79 9.72
C GLY A 32 27.29 -10.98 10.49
N ASN A 33 27.15 -9.68 10.21
CA ASN A 33 26.18 -8.79 10.86
C ASN A 33 24.81 -8.86 10.19
N LEU A 34 24.14 -10.01 10.32
CA LEU A 34 22.88 -10.28 9.60
C LEU A 34 21.77 -9.25 9.89
N GLU A 35 21.61 -8.85 11.16
CA GLU A 35 20.58 -7.86 11.54
C GLU A 35 20.77 -6.52 10.82
N ASN A 36 22.00 -6.00 10.82
CA ASN A 36 22.34 -4.74 10.13
C ASN A 36 22.21 -4.89 8.61
N SER A 37 22.55 -6.05 8.07
CA SER A 37 22.37 -6.33 6.64
C SER A 37 20.90 -6.24 6.24
N VAL A 38 20.01 -6.88 7.01
CA VAL A 38 18.56 -6.84 6.76
C VAL A 38 18.00 -5.42 6.91
N ASP A 39 18.40 -4.67 7.95
CA ASP A 39 17.93 -3.29 8.11
C ASP A 39 18.44 -2.39 6.97
N CYS A 40 19.69 -2.51 6.54
CA CYS A 40 20.19 -1.78 5.38
C CYS A 40 19.43 -2.16 4.10
N ALA A 41 19.12 -3.44 3.89
CA ALA A 41 18.31 -3.88 2.75
C ALA A 41 16.92 -3.24 2.76
N ARG A 42 16.27 -3.20 3.93
CA ARG A 42 14.97 -2.54 4.12
C ARG A 42 15.07 -1.04 3.82
N VAL A 43 16.07 -0.35 4.37
CA VAL A 43 16.26 1.09 4.14
C VAL A 43 16.51 1.39 2.66
N ALA A 44 17.29 0.57 1.96
CA ALA A 44 17.49 0.71 0.52
C ALA A 44 16.17 0.55 -0.25
N ALA A 45 15.41 -0.51 0.03
CA ALA A 45 14.13 -0.76 -0.61
C ALA A 45 13.09 0.34 -0.32
N LEU A 46 13.00 0.79 0.94
CA LEU A 46 12.14 1.91 1.34
C LEU A 46 12.51 3.19 0.61
N SER A 47 13.81 3.50 0.49
CA SER A 47 14.28 4.66 -0.25
C SER A 47 13.87 4.59 -1.72
N ALA A 48 14.03 3.44 -2.38
CA ALA A 48 13.64 3.26 -3.78
C ALA A 48 12.11 3.27 -3.98
N TRP A 49 11.35 2.83 -2.98
CA TRP A 49 9.88 2.89 -2.99
C TRP A 49 9.38 4.33 -2.86
N GLN A 50 9.89 5.09 -1.89
CA GLN A 50 9.45 6.48 -1.63
C GLN A 50 10.01 7.48 -2.66
N CYS A 51 11.24 7.25 -3.12
CA CYS A 51 11.92 8.08 -4.11
C CYS A 51 12.35 7.20 -5.29
N HIS A 52 11.50 7.13 -6.32
CA HIS A 52 11.74 6.25 -7.47
C HIS A 52 13.07 6.58 -8.18
N CYS A 53 14.09 5.75 -7.94
CA CYS A 53 15.47 5.93 -8.43
C CYS A 53 15.72 5.34 -9.83
N GLY A 54 14.66 4.92 -10.53
CA GLY A 54 14.74 4.30 -11.85
C GLY A 54 14.77 2.77 -11.82
N LEU A 55 14.85 2.18 -10.62
CA LEU A 55 14.77 0.74 -10.39
C LEU A 55 13.33 0.31 -10.10
N TRP A 56 13.00 -0.89 -10.56
CA TRP A 56 11.68 -1.51 -10.36
C TRP A 56 11.72 -2.76 -9.47
N TYR A 57 12.91 -3.36 -9.34
CA TYR A 57 13.26 -4.52 -8.53
C TYR A 57 14.80 -4.58 -8.42
N ASP A 58 15.35 -5.43 -7.56
CA ASP A 58 16.80 -5.67 -7.45
C ASP A 58 17.10 -7.14 -7.12
N ASP A 59 17.66 -7.87 -8.11
CA ASP A 59 17.93 -9.31 -7.96
C ASP A 59 19.05 -9.58 -6.94
N ASP A 60 20.04 -8.68 -6.77
CA ASP A 60 21.11 -8.90 -5.79
C ASP A 60 20.59 -8.78 -4.37
N LEU A 61 19.67 -7.83 -4.15
CA LEU A 61 19.05 -7.63 -2.84
C LEU A 61 18.12 -8.80 -2.51
N ASP A 62 17.36 -9.32 -3.48
CA ASP A 62 16.58 -10.55 -3.32
C ASP A 62 17.48 -11.76 -2.99
N ASN A 63 18.60 -11.92 -3.69
CA ASN A 63 19.57 -12.99 -3.44
C ASN A 63 20.24 -12.86 -2.06
N LEU A 64 20.50 -11.63 -1.61
CA LEU A 64 21.02 -11.36 -0.28
C LEU A 64 20.02 -11.83 0.80
N LEU A 65 18.75 -11.42 0.67
CA LEU A 65 17.69 -11.78 1.61
C LEU A 65 17.43 -13.28 1.64
N GLN A 66 17.53 -13.96 0.48
CA GLN A 66 17.48 -15.42 0.42
C GLN A 66 18.60 -16.07 1.23
N LYS A 67 19.85 -15.63 1.04
CA LYS A 67 21.01 -16.18 1.77
C LYS A 67 20.89 -15.96 3.28
N ILE A 68 20.44 -14.76 3.69
CA ILE A 68 20.19 -14.46 5.10
C ILE A 68 19.12 -15.39 5.65
N GLY A 69 17.97 -15.50 4.97
CA GLY A 69 16.88 -16.38 5.38
C GLY A 69 17.33 -17.82 5.59
N ILE A 70 18.04 -18.40 4.62
CA ILE A 70 18.57 -19.77 4.70
C ILE A 70 19.56 -19.93 5.86
N SER A 71 20.44 -18.95 6.09
CA SER A 71 21.45 -19.02 7.16
C SER A 71 20.88 -19.00 8.58
N LEU A 72 19.61 -18.61 8.76
CA LEU A 72 18.94 -18.54 10.06
C LEU A 72 18.27 -19.86 10.46
N ILE A 73 18.21 -20.83 9.54
CA ILE A 73 17.55 -22.11 9.70
C ILE A 73 18.58 -23.18 10.04
N ASP A 74 18.32 -23.93 11.11
CA ASP A 74 19.19 -25.01 11.55
C ASP A 74 18.99 -26.25 10.64
N SER A 75 20.04 -27.04 10.42
CA SER A 75 19.97 -28.23 9.53
C SER A 75 19.01 -29.33 10.03
N ASP A 76 18.67 -29.31 11.32
CA ASP A 76 17.94 -30.37 12.03
C ASP A 76 16.43 -30.11 12.19
N HIS A 77 15.87 -29.10 11.52
CA HIS A 77 14.44 -28.82 11.67
C HIS A 77 13.57 -29.99 11.18
N ALA A 78 12.73 -30.51 12.07
CA ALA A 78 11.73 -31.51 11.77
C ALA A 78 10.64 -30.90 10.86
N VAL A 79 10.84 -30.96 9.56
CA VAL A 79 9.81 -30.59 8.58
C VAL A 79 8.74 -31.68 8.58
N SER A 80 7.46 -31.27 8.64
CA SER A 80 6.35 -32.22 8.53
C SER A 80 6.36 -32.86 7.15
N ASN A 81 6.28 -34.20 7.10
CA ASN A 81 6.38 -34.98 5.86
C ASN A 81 5.17 -34.85 4.92
N LYS A 82 4.10 -34.14 5.29
CA LYS A 82 2.95 -33.91 4.39
C LYS A 82 2.40 -32.50 4.54
N PRO A 83 2.27 -31.73 3.45
CA PRO A 83 1.46 -30.51 3.47
C PRO A 83 0.02 -30.85 3.82
N GLU A 84 -0.63 -30.01 4.61
CA GLU A 84 -2.08 -30.08 4.79
C GLU A 84 -2.74 -29.69 3.45
N PRO A 85 -3.43 -30.62 2.77
CA PRO A 85 -4.17 -30.28 1.57
C PRO A 85 -5.22 -29.22 1.93
N SER A 86 -5.35 -28.16 1.14
CA SER A 86 -6.31 -27.06 1.38
C SER A 86 -5.95 -26.08 2.51
N LYS A 87 -4.65 -25.88 2.81
CA LYS A 87 -4.16 -24.80 3.70
C LYS A 87 -3.66 -23.58 2.91
N ILE A 88 -4.07 -22.38 3.33
CA ILE A 88 -3.62 -21.10 2.77
C ILE A 88 -3.01 -20.20 3.86
N ALA A 89 -1.87 -19.59 3.55
CA ALA A 89 -1.25 -18.56 4.37
C ALA A 89 -1.35 -17.19 3.68
N TYR A 90 -1.82 -16.19 4.42
CA TYR A 90 -1.75 -14.79 4.03
C TYR A 90 -0.61 -14.13 4.80
N ILE A 91 0.21 -13.33 4.13
CA ILE A 91 1.26 -12.54 4.78
C ILE A 91 1.03 -11.08 4.45
N THR A 92 0.99 -10.22 5.47
CA THR A 92 0.82 -8.78 5.32
C THR A 92 1.88 -8.05 6.12
N SER A 93 2.38 -6.93 5.61
CA SER A 93 3.40 -6.16 6.35
C SER A 93 2.83 -5.54 7.61
N ALA A 94 1.67 -4.91 7.47
CA ALA A 94 0.95 -4.32 8.57
C ALA A 94 -0.56 -4.42 8.34
N ILE A 95 -1.32 -4.07 9.37
CA ILE A 95 -2.78 -3.95 9.27
C ILE A 95 -3.19 -2.56 9.71
N ASN A 96 -3.75 -1.79 8.78
CA ASN A 96 -4.10 -0.40 8.96
C ASN A 96 -5.46 -0.08 8.30
N VAL A 97 -5.99 1.11 8.55
CA VAL A 97 -7.12 1.63 7.76
C VAL A 97 -6.59 2.02 6.40
N GLY A 98 -6.91 1.22 5.38
CA GLY A 98 -6.41 1.43 4.03
C GLY A 98 -6.95 0.44 3.00
N GLY A 99 -6.64 0.70 1.73
CA GLY A 99 -7.09 -0.12 0.60
C GLY A 99 -6.55 -1.56 0.63
N LEU A 100 -5.28 -1.74 1.00
CA LEU A 100 -4.62 -3.05 1.00
C LEU A 100 -5.23 -4.01 2.05
N THR A 101 -5.39 -3.55 3.30
CA THR A 101 -6.06 -4.33 4.36
C THR A 101 -7.52 -4.67 3.99
N ARG A 102 -8.25 -3.75 3.35
CA ARG A 102 -9.62 -4.01 2.91
C ARG A 102 -9.66 -5.04 1.78
N LEU A 103 -8.69 -5.01 0.88
CA LEU A 103 -8.56 -6.00 -0.18
C LEU A 103 -8.21 -7.38 0.37
N LEU A 104 -7.26 -7.47 1.31
CA LEU A 104 -6.93 -8.71 2.02
C LEU A 104 -8.19 -9.32 2.63
N ASN A 105 -8.98 -8.52 3.37
CA ASN A 105 -10.26 -8.97 3.93
C ASN A 105 -11.23 -9.52 2.87
N GLN A 106 -11.35 -8.86 1.72
CA GLN A 106 -12.21 -9.33 0.63
C GLN A 106 -11.72 -10.69 0.08
N TRP A 107 -10.42 -10.82 -0.16
CA TRP A 107 -9.84 -12.07 -0.67
C TRP A 107 -10.01 -13.22 0.31
N MET A 108 -9.80 -12.98 1.61
CA MET A 108 -10.07 -13.98 2.65
C MET A 108 -11.52 -14.44 2.65
N VAL A 109 -12.47 -13.52 2.47
CA VAL A 109 -13.90 -13.86 2.35
C VAL A 109 -14.18 -14.68 1.09
N PHE A 110 -13.62 -14.31 -0.06
CA PHE A 110 -13.83 -15.03 -1.32
C PHE A 110 -13.23 -16.43 -1.29
N LEU A 111 -12.06 -16.59 -0.68
CA LEU A 111 -11.33 -17.86 -0.61
C LEU A 111 -11.75 -18.73 0.57
N LYS A 112 -12.57 -18.21 1.50
CA LYS A 112 -12.95 -18.90 2.75
C LYS A 112 -13.44 -20.33 2.55
N LYS A 113 -14.26 -20.57 1.52
CA LYS A 113 -14.85 -21.90 1.25
C LYS A 113 -13.93 -22.85 0.48
N HIS A 114 -12.81 -22.35 -0.03
CA HIS A 114 -11.85 -23.13 -0.82
C HIS A 114 -10.72 -23.72 0.03
N PHE A 115 -10.53 -23.23 1.26
CA PHE A 115 -9.45 -23.65 2.16
C PHE A 115 -10.00 -23.99 3.54
N THR A 116 -9.59 -25.15 4.07
CA THR A 116 -9.95 -25.62 5.41
C THR A 116 -9.17 -24.83 6.46
N THR A 117 -7.85 -24.78 6.32
CA THR A 117 -6.94 -24.09 7.24
C THR A 117 -6.52 -22.75 6.64
N LYS A 118 -6.62 -21.68 7.42
CA LYS A 118 -6.38 -20.29 6.99
C LYS A 118 -5.55 -19.60 8.04
N GLU A 119 -4.39 -19.09 7.65
CA GLU A 119 -3.47 -18.39 8.55
C GLU A 119 -3.19 -16.99 8.03
N LEU A 120 -3.05 -16.02 8.94
CA LEU A 120 -2.59 -14.68 8.65
C LEU A 120 -1.36 -14.35 9.49
N TYR A 121 -0.27 -14.02 8.82
CA TYR A 121 0.98 -13.57 9.42
C TYR A 121 1.18 -12.07 9.20
N ILE A 122 1.55 -11.36 10.26
CA ILE A 122 1.93 -9.94 10.20
C ILE A 122 3.41 -9.80 10.53
N THR A 123 4.18 -9.17 9.64
CA THR A 123 5.63 -9.10 9.75
C THR A 123 6.15 -7.81 10.41
N ASN A 124 5.45 -6.70 10.22
CA ASN A 124 5.84 -5.35 10.66
C ASN A 124 4.68 -4.65 11.39
N THR A 125 4.31 -5.19 12.54
CA THR A 125 3.27 -4.60 13.38
C THR A 125 3.74 -3.26 13.91
N TYR A 126 3.28 -2.15 13.33
CA TYR A 126 3.54 -0.85 13.93
C TYR A 126 2.89 -0.78 15.33
N THR A 127 3.51 -0.08 16.27
CA THR A 127 3.03 0.10 17.66
C THR A 127 2.53 1.52 17.95
N SER A 128 2.46 2.38 16.95
CA SER A 128 1.94 3.75 17.07
C SER A 128 0.43 3.77 17.27
N HIS A 129 0.01 4.09 18.49
CA HIS A 129 -1.38 4.37 18.90
C HIS A 129 -2.17 5.31 17.97
N ARG A 130 -1.52 6.02 17.04
CA ARG A 130 -2.15 6.92 16.05
C ARG A 130 -2.55 6.23 14.74
N ASN A 131 -1.96 5.09 14.42
CA ASN A 131 -2.44 4.28 13.31
C ASN A 131 -3.59 3.42 13.84
N PHE A 132 -4.79 3.61 13.31
CA PHE A 132 -5.90 2.71 13.61
C PHE A 132 -5.49 1.28 13.27
N TYR A 133 -5.12 0.52 14.29
CA TYR A 133 -4.77 -0.87 14.12
C TYR A 133 -6.04 -1.67 13.98
N CYS A 134 -6.11 -2.32 12.84
CA CYS A 134 -7.02 -3.40 12.64
C CYS A 134 -6.52 -4.61 13.46
N THR A 135 -7.18 -4.88 14.60
CA THR A 135 -6.91 -6.05 15.44
C THR A 135 -7.44 -7.32 14.79
N GLN A 136 -7.30 -8.49 15.44
CA GLN A 136 -7.93 -9.74 14.99
C GLN A 136 -9.44 -9.57 14.70
N ASN A 137 -10.13 -8.70 15.46
CA ASN A 137 -11.56 -8.37 15.26
C ASN A 137 -11.87 -7.69 13.91
N THR A 138 -10.85 -7.24 13.17
CA THR A 138 -11.00 -6.73 11.80
C THR A 138 -11.43 -7.83 10.85
N PHE A 139 -10.91 -9.04 11.09
CA PHE A 139 -11.20 -10.19 10.24
C PHE A 139 -12.44 -10.87 10.78
N LYS A 140 -13.46 -10.98 9.94
CA LYS A 140 -14.76 -11.58 10.28
C LYS A 140 -14.74 -13.10 10.22
N ASP A 141 -13.57 -13.72 10.22
CA ASP A 141 -13.40 -15.17 10.10
C ASP A 141 -12.93 -15.78 11.43
N PRO A 142 -13.80 -16.44 12.20
CA PRO A 142 -13.42 -17.06 13.47
C PRO A 142 -12.49 -18.27 13.30
N GLU A 143 -12.39 -18.83 12.10
CA GLU A 143 -11.48 -19.93 11.78
C GLU A 143 -10.08 -19.44 11.35
N LEU A 144 -9.88 -18.13 11.27
CA LEU A 144 -8.59 -17.56 10.93
C LEU A 144 -7.63 -17.70 12.11
N GLN A 145 -6.54 -18.43 11.89
CA GLN A 145 -5.40 -18.42 12.80
C GLN A 145 -4.56 -17.18 12.54
N PHE A 146 -4.32 -16.40 13.58
CA PHE A 146 -3.71 -15.09 13.49
C PHE A 146 -2.37 -15.07 14.23
N TYR A 147 -1.31 -14.72 13.51
CA TYR A 147 0.07 -14.69 14.01
C TYR A 147 0.66 -13.30 13.81
N ASN A 148 1.15 -12.72 14.91
CA ASN A 148 1.74 -11.39 14.91
C ASN A 148 3.21 -11.50 15.31
N LEU A 149 4.12 -11.21 14.37
CA LEU A 149 5.54 -11.14 14.65
C LEU A 149 5.85 -9.79 15.32
N SER A 150 6.22 -9.84 16.59
CA SER A 150 6.46 -8.65 17.39
C SER A 150 7.53 -7.75 16.77
N CYS A 151 7.19 -6.49 16.49
CA CYS A 151 8.14 -5.49 15.98
C CYS A 151 9.26 -5.13 16.97
N HIS A 152 9.16 -5.60 18.22
CA HIS A 152 10.22 -5.45 19.22
C HIS A 152 11.31 -6.52 19.10
N LYS A 153 11.06 -7.60 18.34
CA LYS A 153 12.08 -8.59 18.00
C LYS A 153 12.95 -8.08 16.85
N LYS A 154 14.19 -8.57 16.81
CA LYS A 154 15.12 -8.34 15.69
C LYS A 154 14.52 -8.82 14.38
N TYR A 155 14.98 -8.27 13.26
CA TYR A 155 14.59 -8.80 11.94
C TYR A 155 14.94 -10.28 11.81
N THR A 156 16.15 -10.68 12.22
CA THR A 156 16.59 -12.08 12.16
C THR A 156 15.67 -13.04 12.92
N ASP A 157 15.23 -12.64 14.11
CA ASP A 157 14.36 -13.46 14.96
C ASP A 157 12.98 -13.63 14.31
N ARG A 158 12.43 -12.55 13.72
CA ARG A 158 11.15 -12.59 13.01
C ARG A 158 11.23 -13.42 11.73
N ILE A 159 12.34 -13.32 10.99
CA ILE A 159 12.59 -14.13 9.80
C ILE A 159 12.63 -15.61 10.18
N LYS A 160 13.39 -15.97 11.22
CA LYS A 160 13.47 -17.35 11.72
C LYS A 160 12.09 -17.86 12.15
N GLU A 161 11.38 -17.11 12.99
CA GLU A 161 10.05 -17.46 13.48
C GLU A 161 9.04 -17.69 12.35
N LEU A 162 8.96 -16.79 11.37
CA LEU A 162 8.07 -16.96 10.22
C LEU A 162 8.46 -18.16 9.36
N THR A 163 9.76 -18.36 9.13
CA THR A 163 10.23 -19.51 8.35
C THR A 163 9.87 -20.81 9.04
N GLU A 164 10.12 -20.93 10.35
CA GLU A 164 9.77 -22.10 11.15
C GLU A 164 8.26 -22.40 11.10
N LEU A 165 7.42 -21.36 11.17
CA LEU A 165 5.97 -21.51 11.04
C LEU A 165 5.58 -22.06 9.65
N LEU A 166 6.18 -21.53 8.59
CA LEU A 166 5.90 -21.94 7.20
C LEU A 166 6.45 -23.32 6.84
N ILE A 167 7.52 -23.81 7.48
CA ILE A 167 8.06 -25.16 7.20
C ILE A 167 7.46 -26.23 8.10
N LYS A 168 7.09 -25.89 9.35
CA LYS A 168 6.57 -26.87 10.31
C LYS A 168 5.22 -27.43 9.85
N ASP A 169 4.37 -26.56 9.33
CA ASP A 169 3.05 -26.92 8.82
C ASP A 169 2.81 -26.20 7.48
N PRO A 170 3.40 -26.70 6.37
CA PRO A 170 3.51 -25.94 5.15
C PRO A 170 2.16 -25.74 4.47
N PRO A 171 1.79 -24.48 4.13
CA PRO A 171 0.59 -24.20 3.37
C PRO A 171 0.78 -24.62 1.90
N GLU A 172 -0.33 -24.93 1.23
CA GLU A 172 -0.32 -25.18 -0.22
C GLU A 172 0.09 -23.91 -0.99
N GLN A 173 -0.32 -22.75 -0.49
CA GLN A 173 0.03 -21.47 -1.08
C GLN A 173 0.13 -20.34 -0.05
N VAL A 174 1.03 -19.41 -0.36
CA VAL A 174 1.22 -18.14 0.34
C VAL A 174 0.74 -17.01 -0.56
N ILE A 175 -0.11 -16.12 -0.01
CA ILE A 175 -0.51 -14.88 -0.68
C ILE A 175 0.10 -13.68 0.05
N LEU A 176 0.91 -12.90 -0.66
CA LEU A 176 1.62 -11.74 -0.14
C LEU A 176 0.84 -10.46 -0.39
N PHE A 177 0.41 -9.82 0.69
CA PHE A 177 -0.14 -8.47 0.77
C PHE A 177 0.85 -7.56 1.51
N ILE A 178 2.09 -7.53 1.03
CA ILE A 178 3.22 -6.88 1.72
C ILE A 178 3.60 -5.56 1.09
N ASP A 179 4.13 -4.66 1.90
CA ASP A 179 4.79 -3.42 1.51
C ASP A 179 6.07 -3.73 0.71
N PRO A 180 6.44 -2.86 -0.25
CA PRO A 180 7.62 -3.04 -1.09
C PRO A 180 8.96 -3.30 -0.39
N ASP A 181 9.10 -2.87 0.86
CA ASP A 181 10.32 -2.98 1.67
C ASP A 181 10.26 -4.09 2.73
N ASP A 182 9.29 -5.02 2.67
CA ASP A 182 9.11 -6.08 3.66
C ASP A 182 10.17 -7.20 3.56
N VAL A 183 11.36 -6.90 4.05
CA VAL A 183 12.49 -7.82 4.11
C VAL A 183 12.22 -9.07 4.96
N VAL A 184 11.30 -9.01 5.93
CA VAL A 184 10.99 -10.15 6.80
C VAL A 184 10.20 -11.19 6.01
N ALA A 185 9.11 -10.78 5.36
CA ALA A 185 8.30 -11.67 4.53
C ALA A 185 9.14 -12.29 3.40
N ILE A 186 9.90 -11.45 2.69
CA ILE A 186 10.71 -11.91 1.55
C ILE A 186 11.79 -12.90 1.98
N SER A 187 12.53 -12.63 3.06
CA SER A 187 13.58 -13.54 3.53
C SER A 187 13.00 -14.87 4.01
N ALA A 188 11.91 -14.81 4.78
CA ALA A 188 11.31 -16.01 5.36
C ALA A 188 10.65 -16.92 4.31
N VAL A 189 9.93 -16.34 3.35
CA VAL A 189 9.32 -17.12 2.25
C VAL A 189 10.39 -17.71 1.33
N ASN A 190 11.48 -16.97 1.06
CA ASN A 190 12.64 -17.52 0.35
C ASN A 190 13.20 -18.77 1.04
N ALA A 191 13.46 -18.66 2.35
CA ALA A 191 14.02 -19.74 3.15
C ALA A 191 13.06 -20.94 3.21
N ALA A 192 11.77 -20.70 3.48
CA ALA A 192 10.76 -21.74 3.51
C ALA A 192 10.65 -22.45 2.16
N LYS A 193 10.59 -21.72 1.05
CA LYS A 193 10.53 -22.29 -0.30
C LYS A 193 11.77 -23.10 -0.64
N HIS A 194 12.96 -22.67 -0.19
CA HIS A 194 14.20 -23.42 -0.35
C HIS A 194 14.14 -24.76 0.41
N CYS A 195 13.85 -24.74 1.71
CA CYS A 195 13.78 -25.94 2.56
C CYS A 195 12.70 -26.92 2.07
N LEU A 196 11.52 -26.42 1.70
CA LEU A 196 10.42 -27.26 1.23
C LEU A 196 10.73 -27.91 -0.13
N LYS A 197 11.46 -27.22 -1.01
CA LYS A 197 11.88 -27.76 -2.30
C LYS A 197 12.84 -28.95 -2.16
N GLU A 198 13.74 -28.94 -1.17
CA GLU A 198 14.62 -30.09 -0.86
C GLU A 198 13.82 -31.34 -0.46
N LEU A 199 12.58 -31.15 0.00
CA LEU A 199 11.64 -32.20 0.39
C LEU A 199 10.58 -32.51 -0.68
N ASN A 200 10.80 -32.06 -1.92
CA ASN A 200 9.87 -32.18 -3.04
C ASN A 200 8.49 -31.55 -2.77
N HIS A 201 8.42 -30.51 -1.94
CA HIS A 201 7.22 -29.70 -1.76
C HIS A 201 7.39 -28.33 -2.43
N ASP A 202 6.50 -28.02 -3.36
CA ASP A 202 6.51 -26.76 -4.09
C ASP A 202 5.57 -25.75 -3.43
N LEU A 203 6.14 -24.79 -2.69
CA LEU A 203 5.38 -23.71 -2.05
C LEU A 203 5.03 -22.65 -3.09
N ARG A 204 3.73 -22.57 -3.44
CA ARG A 204 3.25 -21.57 -4.40
C ARG A 204 3.12 -20.19 -3.75
N VAL A 205 3.73 -19.18 -4.35
CA VAL A 205 3.72 -17.79 -3.89
C VAL A 205 2.96 -16.91 -4.87
N ILE A 206 1.87 -16.31 -4.38
CA ILE A 206 1.06 -15.33 -5.09
C ILE A 206 1.39 -13.94 -4.52
N TYR A 207 1.88 -13.03 -5.36
CA TYR A 207 2.22 -11.67 -4.95
C TYR A 207 1.16 -10.68 -5.43
N VAL A 208 0.55 -9.95 -4.49
CA VAL A 208 -0.46 -8.94 -4.79
C VAL A 208 0.20 -7.56 -4.92
N ASN A 209 0.40 -7.13 -6.17
CA ASN A 209 1.12 -5.90 -6.49
C ASN A 209 0.22 -4.67 -6.31
N HIS A 210 0.37 -4.00 -5.16
CA HIS A 210 -0.31 -2.74 -4.88
C HIS A 210 0.56 -1.50 -5.14
N ALA A 211 1.85 -1.70 -5.43
CA ALA A 211 2.84 -0.67 -5.70
C ALA A 211 3.36 -0.78 -7.14
N ASP A 212 2.44 -0.97 -8.09
CA ASP A 212 2.76 -1.14 -9.51
C ASP A 212 3.55 0.01 -10.13
N HIS A 213 3.53 1.17 -9.47
CA HIS A 213 4.18 2.42 -9.81
C HIS A 213 5.57 2.61 -9.18
N ALA A 214 6.05 1.66 -8.36
CA ALA A 214 7.28 1.83 -7.61
C ALA A 214 8.14 0.56 -7.55
N PHE A 215 9.35 0.70 -7.04
CA PHE A 215 10.23 -0.42 -6.67
C PHE A 215 9.54 -1.35 -5.65
N TRP A 216 9.82 -2.66 -5.72
CA TRP A 216 9.54 -3.61 -4.65
C TRP A 216 10.48 -4.82 -4.67
N LEU A 217 10.64 -5.46 -3.50
CA LEU A 217 11.44 -6.69 -3.29
C LEU A 217 10.64 -7.97 -3.56
N GLY A 218 11.37 -9.07 -3.74
CA GLY A 218 10.80 -10.42 -3.72
C GLY A 218 10.46 -10.97 -5.10
N ARG A 219 10.98 -10.39 -6.18
CA ARG A 219 10.72 -10.87 -7.55
C ARG A 219 11.04 -12.35 -7.72
N ASN A 220 12.11 -12.82 -7.09
CA ASN A 220 12.62 -14.18 -7.29
C ASN A 220 11.82 -15.28 -6.57
N ILE A 221 10.88 -14.95 -5.68
CA ILE A 221 10.04 -15.96 -4.99
C ILE A 221 8.68 -16.18 -5.65
N ILE A 222 8.28 -15.30 -6.56
CA ILE A 222 6.89 -15.19 -7.05
C ILE A 222 6.63 -16.23 -8.14
N ASP A 223 5.62 -17.07 -7.92
CA ASP A 223 5.10 -17.96 -8.97
C ASP A 223 3.94 -17.30 -9.73
N THR A 224 3.17 -16.44 -9.07
CA THR A 224 2.04 -15.74 -9.68
C THR A 224 1.98 -14.29 -9.21
N LEU A 225 2.23 -13.35 -10.13
CA LEU A 225 2.07 -11.93 -9.88
C LEU A 225 0.62 -11.51 -10.19
N VAL A 226 0.01 -10.74 -9.30
CA VAL A 226 -1.34 -10.19 -9.49
C VAL A 226 -1.28 -8.67 -9.50
N ASN A 227 -1.75 -8.08 -10.59
CA ASN A 227 -1.99 -6.64 -10.72
C ASN A 227 -3.50 -6.35 -10.68
N PHE A 228 -3.88 -5.13 -10.33
CA PHE A 228 -5.29 -4.73 -10.29
C PHE A 228 -5.82 -4.11 -11.57
N ARG A 229 -4.92 -3.75 -12.47
CA ARG A 229 -5.22 -3.02 -13.70
C ARG A 229 -4.25 -3.40 -14.81
N LYS A 230 -4.66 -3.13 -16.05
CA LYS A 230 -3.88 -3.47 -17.24
C LYS A 230 -2.56 -2.70 -17.29
N GLU A 231 -2.54 -1.45 -16.85
CA GLU A 231 -1.34 -0.61 -16.82
C GLU A 231 -0.27 -1.21 -15.90
N GLY A 232 -0.67 -1.69 -14.72
CA GLY A 232 0.24 -2.39 -13.80
C GLY A 232 0.83 -3.64 -14.44
N ALA A 233 0.02 -4.44 -15.14
CA ALA A 233 0.48 -5.61 -15.88
C ALA A 233 1.49 -5.26 -16.98
N LEU A 234 1.20 -4.23 -17.78
CA LEU A 234 2.11 -3.74 -18.84
C LEU A 234 3.46 -3.29 -18.26
N PHE A 235 3.46 -2.63 -17.10
CA PHE A 235 4.70 -2.19 -16.45
C PHE A 235 5.45 -3.34 -15.76
N SER A 236 4.74 -4.32 -15.20
CA SER A 236 5.34 -5.56 -14.72
C SER A 236 6.04 -6.32 -15.85
N GLU A 237 5.42 -6.44 -17.01
CA GLU A 237 6.04 -7.07 -18.18
C GLU A 237 7.25 -6.26 -18.65
N LYS A 238 7.07 -4.96 -18.88
CA LYS A 238 8.11 -4.09 -19.46
C LYS A 238 9.32 -3.92 -18.56
N TYR A 239 9.11 -3.65 -17.27
CA TYR A 239 10.19 -3.24 -16.36
C TYR A 239 10.60 -4.32 -15.38
N ARG A 240 9.73 -5.30 -15.08
CA ARG A 240 10.05 -6.42 -14.18
C ARG A 240 10.17 -7.74 -14.93
N ARG A 241 9.91 -7.77 -16.24
CA ARG A 241 9.95 -8.99 -17.07
C ARG A 241 9.12 -10.11 -16.46
N MET A 242 7.94 -9.76 -15.93
CA MET A 242 7.01 -10.69 -15.31
C MET A 242 5.63 -10.52 -15.92
N ASN A 243 5.05 -11.64 -16.34
CA ASN A 243 3.63 -11.70 -16.64
C ASN A 243 2.83 -11.67 -15.34
N SER A 244 1.62 -11.11 -15.39
CA SER A 244 0.74 -11.03 -14.24
C SER A 244 -0.70 -11.31 -14.62
N LEU A 245 -1.45 -11.89 -13.68
CA LEU A 245 -2.91 -11.91 -13.76
C LEU A 245 -3.45 -10.52 -13.40
N VAL A 246 -4.52 -10.09 -14.06
CA VAL A 246 -5.24 -8.87 -13.72
C VAL A 246 -6.51 -9.24 -12.99
N ILE A 247 -6.56 -8.95 -11.69
CA ILE A 247 -7.75 -9.14 -10.85
C ILE A 247 -8.24 -7.74 -10.41
N PRO A 248 -9.34 -7.22 -10.97
CA PRO A 248 -9.82 -5.89 -10.64
C PRO A 248 -10.14 -5.72 -9.15
N ILE A 249 -9.93 -4.50 -8.63
CA ILE A 249 -10.35 -4.16 -7.26
C ILE A 249 -11.89 -4.13 -7.20
N SER A 250 -12.44 -4.76 -6.17
CA SER A 250 -13.86 -4.69 -5.80
C SER A 250 -14.08 -3.88 -4.52
N SER A 251 -15.33 -3.48 -4.29
CA SER A 251 -15.76 -2.93 -3.01
C SER A 251 -17.05 -3.59 -2.54
N ASN A 252 -17.12 -3.90 -1.26
CA ASN A 252 -18.33 -4.41 -0.59
C ASN A 252 -19.04 -3.30 0.20
N ILE A 253 -18.66 -2.03 0.01
CA ILE A 253 -19.30 -0.90 0.67
C ILE A 253 -20.78 -0.87 0.29
N GLN A 254 -21.66 -0.72 1.27
CA GLN A 254 -23.10 -0.69 1.03
C GLN A 254 -23.54 0.77 0.87
N PRO A 255 -24.00 1.19 -0.32
CA PRO A 255 -24.36 2.57 -0.55
C PRO A 255 -25.58 2.97 0.27
N LYS A 256 -25.48 4.11 0.94
CA LYS A 256 -26.56 4.70 1.73
C LYS A 256 -26.49 6.22 1.59
N LYS A 257 -27.58 6.85 1.13
CA LYS A 257 -27.66 8.31 1.08
C LYS A 257 -27.74 8.89 2.49
N VAL A 258 -27.05 10.00 2.72
CA VAL A 258 -26.95 10.68 4.01
C VAL A 258 -27.37 12.14 3.86
N SER A 259 -28.11 12.66 4.85
CA SER A 259 -28.52 14.07 4.86
C SER A 259 -27.34 14.99 5.18
N LYS A 260 -27.31 16.17 4.53
CA LYS A 260 -26.32 17.22 4.82
C LYS A 260 -26.50 17.80 6.24
N ASP A 261 -27.70 17.71 6.80
CA ASP A 261 -28.00 18.10 8.18
C ASP A 261 -27.15 17.32 9.20
N ASN A 262 -26.80 16.06 8.90
CA ASN A 262 -25.95 15.23 9.78
C ASN A 262 -24.54 15.82 9.95
N PHE A 263 -24.13 16.71 9.05
CA PHE A 263 -22.84 17.42 9.07
C PHE A 263 -22.99 18.92 9.37
N ASN A 264 -24.20 19.37 9.75
CA ASN A 264 -24.54 20.79 9.93
C ASN A 264 -24.26 21.64 8.67
N ILE A 265 -24.51 21.08 7.48
CA ILE A 265 -24.33 21.76 6.19
C ILE A 265 -25.69 22.07 5.56
N ASP A 266 -25.86 23.30 5.05
CA ASP A 266 -27.09 23.71 4.37
C ASP A 266 -27.37 22.85 3.13
N ASN A 267 -28.63 22.44 2.95
CA ASN A 267 -29.04 21.55 1.87
C ASN A 267 -28.80 22.11 0.45
N ASN A 268 -28.67 23.43 0.28
CA ASN A 268 -28.33 24.06 -1.00
C ASN A 268 -26.81 24.15 -1.24
N SER A 269 -25.99 23.70 -0.31
CA SER A 269 -24.54 23.61 -0.47
C SER A 269 -24.17 22.40 -1.32
N THR A 270 -22.99 22.43 -1.94
CA THR A 270 -22.41 21.27 -2.63
C THR A 270 -21.26 20.69 -1.82
N ILE A 271 -21.05 19.38 -1.89
CA ILE A 271 -20.00 18.67 -1.14
C ILE A 271 -19.18 17.83 -2.11
N SER A 272 -17.87 18.06 -2.17
CA SER A 272 -16.94 17.14 -2.81
C SER A 272 -16.19 16.30 -1.78
N LEU A 273 -15.81 15.09 -2.18
CA LEU A 273 -15.07 14.15 -1.34
C LEU A 273 -13.74 13.76 -1.99
N SER A 274 -12.69 13.71 -1.19
CA SER A 274 -11.44 13.02 -1.50
C SER A 274 -11.13 12.04 -0.39
N VAL A 275 -10.61 10.87 -0.73
CA VAL A 275 -10.17 9.86 0.24
C VAL A 275 -8.78 9.38 -0.14
N GLY A 276 -7.87 9.32 0.83
CA GLY A 276 -6.51 8.84 0.59
C GLY A 276 -5.59 9.11 1.76
N THR A 277 -4.43 8.46 1.77
CA THR A 277 -3.41 8.75 2.78
C THR A 277 -2.79 10.13 2.52
N PHE A 278 -2.44 10.85 3.59
CA PHE A 278 -1.91 12.20 3.50
C PHE A 278 -0.70 12.33 2.55
N PRO A 279 0.28 11.40 2.52
CA PRO A 279 1.39 11.47 1.57
C PRO A 279 0.99 11.51 0.09
N LYS A 280 -0.21 11.04 -0.30
CA LYS A 280 -0.66 11.08 -1.70
C LYS A 280 -0.89 12.48 -2.24
N VAL A 281 -1.22 13.41 -1.36
CA VAL A 281 -1.47 14.82 -1.70
C VAL A 281 -0.24 15.70 -1.48
N MET A 282 0.84 15.10 -0.96
CA MET A 282 2.13 15.75 -0.77
C MET A 282 2.88 15.79 -2.10
N GLY A 283 2.57 16.80 -2.91
CA GLY A 283 3.26 17.06 -4.17
C GLY A 283 4.27 18.19 -4.04
N HIS A 284 5.54 17.92 -4.36
CA HIS A 284 6.52 18.96 -4.67
C HIS A 284 6.53 19.17 -6.19
N GLY A 285 6.05 20.33 -6.67
CA GLY A 285 6.04 20.63 -8.10
C GLY A 285 4.92 21.57 -8.53
N LYS A 286 4.43 21.40 -9.77
CA LYS A 286 3.40 22.28 -10.37
C LYS A 286 2.01 22.11 -9.76
N HIS A 287 1.71 20.93 -9.22
CA HIS A 287 0.40 20.59 -8.66
C HIS A 287 0.47 20.59 -7.13
N ASN A 288 -0.40 21.37 -6.50
CA ASN A 288 -0.56 21.51 -5.06
C ASN A 288 -2.04 21.30 -4.73
N TYR A 289 -2.31 20.19 -4.05
CA TYR A 289 -3.66 19.78 -3.67
C TYR A 289 -4.38 20.83 -2.83
N PHE A 290 -3.77 21.25 -1.72
CA PHE A 290 -4.37 22.20 -0.78
C PHE A 290 -4.64 23.55 -1.43
N ARG A 291 -3.69 24.09 -2.20
CA ARG A 291 -3.87 25.33 -2.96
C ARG A 291 -5.05 25.25 -3.93
N THR A 292 -5.16 24.13 -4.65
CA THR A 292 -6.23 23.93 -5.62
C THR A 292 -7.59 23.90 -4.94
N ILE A 293 -7.74 23.14 -3.85
CA ILE A 293 -8.98 23.08 -3.08
C ILE A 293 -9.32 24.43 -2.44
N THR A 294 -8.33 25.16 -1.91
CA THR A 294 -8.53 26.53 -1.39
C THR A 294 -9.07 27.46 -2.47
N ARG A 295 -8.54 27.39 -3.70
CA ARG A 295 -9.04 28.19 -4.84
C ARG A 295 -10.48 27.80 -5.20
N LEU A 296 -10.75 26.50 -5.34
CA LEU A 296 -12.10 25.98 -5.59
C LEU A 296 -13.11 26.51 -4.56
N LEU A 297 -12.79 26.42 -3.27
CA LEU A 297 -13.66 26.89 -2.20
C LEU A 297 -13.84 28.41 -2.20
N ARG A 298 -12.85 29.18 -2.66
CA ARG A 298 -12.97 30.63 -2.84
C ARG A 298 -13.92 30.99 -3.98
N GLU A 299 -13.84 30.26 -5.11
CA GLU A 299 -14.67 30.49 -6.30
C GLU A 299 -16.12 30.00 -6.11
N HIS A 300 -16.33 29.02 -5.22
CA HIS A 300 -17.65 28.47 -4.90
C HIS A 300 -17.97 28.59 -3.40
N PRO A 301 -18.56 29.72 -2.94
CA PRO A 301 -18.81 30.00 -1.52
C PRO A 301 -19.76 29.01 -0.82
N LYS A 302 -20.63 28.33 -1.59
CA LYS A 302 -21.55 27.30 -1.08
C LYS A 302 -21.00 25.88 -1.20
N HIS A 303 -19.72 25.73 -1.55
CA HIS A 303 -19.08 24.42 -1.68
C HIS A 303 -18.32 24.05 -0.40
N TYR A 304 -18.38 22.77 -0.03
CA TYR A 304 -17.57 22.13 1.01
C TYR A 304 -16.71 21.04 0.37
N HIS A 305 -15.50 20.87 0.89
CA HIS A 305 -14.61 19.81 0.47
C HIS A 305 -14.20 18.97 1.68
N PHE A 306 -14.51 17.68 1.62
CA PHE A 306 -14.12 16.70 2.63
C PHE A 306 -12.90 15.93 2.13
N PHE A 307 -11.77 16.04 2.82
CA PHE A 307 -10.61 15.19 2.61
C PHE A 307 -10.48 14.20 3.77
N ILE A 308 -10.83 12.94 3.52
CA ILE A 308 -10.77 11.86 4.50
C ILE A 308 -9.42 11.15 4.41
N THR A 309 -8.62 11.28 5.47
CA THR A 309 -7.23 10.84 5.54
C THR A 309 -6.84 10.45 6.97
N ASN A 310 -5.61 10.00 7.17
CA ASN A 310 -4.95 10.04 8.48
C ASN A 310 -4.16 11.36 8.55
N PRO A 311 -4.72 12.43 9.16
CA PRO A 311 -4.07 13.73 9.17
C PRO A 311 -2.77 13.69 9.98
N PRO A 312 -1.77 14.52 9.64
CA PRO A 312 -0.60 14.71 10.49
C PRO A 312 -0.99 15.45 11.78
N GLU A 313 0.00 15.70 12.64
CA GLU A 313 -0.21 16.57 13.80
C GLU A 313 -0.77 17.94 13.36
N GLN A 314 -1.58 18.55 14.23
CA GLN A 314 -2.38 19.73 13.89
C GLN A 314 -1.50 20.93 13.49
N ASP A 315 -0.36 21.10 14.15
CA ASP A 315 0.64 22.11 13.82
C ASP A 315 1.17 21.93 12.39
N ILE A 316 1.55 20.70 12.02
CA ILE A 316 1.97 20.37 10.64
C ILE A 316 0.82 20.57 9.66
N LEU A 317 -0.40 20.16 10.02
CA LEU A 317 -1.57 20.33 9.14
C LEU A 317 -1.88 21.81 8.89
N ASN A 318 -1.68 22.67 9.88
CA ASN A 318 -1.93 24.11 9.77
C ASN A 318 -1.08 24.76 8.66
N ASP A 319 0.14 24.26 8.41
CA ASP A 319 1.02 24.77 7.34
C ASP A 319 0.43 24.61 5.93
N TYR A 320 -0.56 23.72 5.76
CA TYR A 320 -1.20 23.43 4.46
C TYR A 320 -2.59 24.03 4.33
N LEU A 321 -3.24 24.38 5.45
CA LEU A 321 -4.62 24.88 5.45
C LEU A 321 -4.65 26.38 5.12
N PRO A 322 -5.75 26.88 4.52
CA PRO A 322 -5.89 28.30 4.25
C PRO A 322 -6.05 29.12 5.55
N ASP A 323 -5.49 30.33 5.54
CA ASP A 323 -5.61 31.31 6.64
C ASP A 323 -7.01 31.94 6.75
N ASP A 324 -7.82 31.85 5.68
CA ASP A 324 -9.19 32.38 5.66
C ASP A 324 -10.14 31.46 6.43
N ASP A 325 -10.67 31.94 7.56
CA ASP A 325 -11.55 31.18 8.46
C ASP A 325 -12.82 30.64 7.77
N GLU A 326 -13.40 31.36 6.81
CA GLU A 326 -14.62 30.94 6.11
C GLU A 326 -14.34 29.86 5.07
N ILE A 327 -13.18 29.90 4.42
CA ILE A 327 -12.70 28.79 3.58
C ILE A 327 -12.34 27.59 4.45
N ARG A 328 -11.67 27.83 5.57
CA ARG A 328 -11.20 26.78 6.49
C ARG A 328 -12.33 25.96 7.08
N LYS A 329 -13.45 26.60 7.45
CA LYS A 329 -14.67 25.90 7.89
C LYS A 329 -15.26 24.95 6.85
N ARG A 330 -14.99 25.19 5.55
CA ARG A 330 -15.50 24.40 4.43
C ARG A 330 -14.50 23.39 3.89
N PHE A 331 -13.22 23.48 4.28
CA PHE A 331 -12.20 22.50 3.97
C PHE A 331 -12.01 21.54 5.16
N VAL A 332 -12.79 20.47 5.20
CA VAL A 332 -12.76 19.49 6.29
C VAL A 332 -11.71 18.43 6.00
N VAL A 333 -10.60 18.44 6.75
CA VAL A 333 -9.59 17.37 6.74
C VAL A 333 -9.76 16.54 8.00
N ALA A 334 -10.16 15.28 7.86
CA ALA A 334 -10.53 14.43 9.00
C ALA A 334 -10.25 12.95 8.75
N GLY A 335 -10.29 12.16 9.82
CA GLY A 335 -10.09 10.71 9.81
C GLY A 335 -8.84 10.28 10.59
N PRO A 336 -8.39 9.02 10.42
CA PRO A 336 -8.97 8.00 9.55
C PRO A 336 -10.27 7.45 10.15
N PHE A 337 -11.25 7.08 9.30
CA PHE A 337 -12.51 6.50 9.75
C PHE A 337 -12.65 5.03 9.29
N PRO A 338 -13.16 4.12 10.15
CA PRO A 338 -13.41 2.74 9.76
C PRO A 338 -14.62 2.59 8.83
N ASP A 339 -15.62 3.48 8.96
CA ASP A 339 -16.79 3.54 8.10
C ASP A 339 -16.78 4.83 7.26
N LEU A 340 -16.73 4.66 5.94
CA LEU A 340 -16.74 5.75 4.97
C LEU A 340 -18.13 6.01 4.37
N VAL A 341 -19.12 5.15 4.67
CA VAL A 341 -20.49 5.28 4.13
C VAL A 341 -21.09 6.67 4.37
N PRO A 342 -20.94 7.30 5.56
CA PRO A 342 -21.49 8.64 5.77
C PRO A 342 -20.91 9.71 4.84
N TYR A 343 -19.63 9.61 4.51
CA TYR A 343 -18.92 10.60 3.70
C TYR A 343 -19.21 10.43 2.21
N TYR A 344 -19.23 9.19 1.71
CA TYR A 344 -19.69 8.95 0.33
C TYR A 344 -21.18 9.26 0.16
N GLY A 345 -22.00 8.95 1.17
CA GLY A 345 -23.45 9.12 1.11
C GLY A 345 -23.95 10.56 1.12
N VAL A 346 -23.13 11.49 1.60
CA VAL A 346 -23.44 12.92 1.66
C VAL A 346 -22.80 13.72 0.52
N ALA A 347 -21.74 13.19 -0.10
CA ALA A 347 -21.03 13.85 -1.18
C ALA A 347 -21.87 13.93 -2.46
N ASP A 348 -21.69 15.02 -3.21
CA ASP A 348 -22.29 15.22 -4.53
C ASP A 348 -21.36 14.69 -5.64
N PHE A 349 -20.04 14.72 -5.44
CA PHE A 349 -19.04 14.15 -6.35
C PHE A 349 -17.71 13.84 -5.63
N LEU A 350 -16.89 12.97 -6.23
CA LEU A 350 -15.53 12.68 -5.78
C LEU A 350 -14.53 13.56 -6.54
N ILE A 351 -13.51 14.09 -5.88
CA ILE A 351 -12.27 14.57 -6.52
C ILE A 351 -11.19 13.54 -6.23
N GLU A 352 -10.50 13.03 -7.26
CA GLU A 352 -9.37 12.13 -7.01
C GLU A 352 -8.25 12.88 -6.26
N THR A 353 -7.55 12.19 -5.35
CA THR A 353 -6.32 12.73 -4.78
C THR A 353 -5.27 12.91 -5.87
N PHE A 354 -4.47 13.96 -5.77
CA PHE A 354 -3.37 14.25 -6.69
C PHE A 354 -2.18 14.84 -5.92
N PRO A 355 -0.93 14.58 -6.34
CA PRO A 355 -0.52 14.00 -7.63
C PRO A 355 -0.66 12.48 -7.77
N LEU A 356 -0.97 11.75 -6.68
CA LEU A 356 -1.15 10.29 -6.68
C LEU A 356 -2.59 9.91 -6.31
N THR A 357 -3.26 9.17 -7.19
CA THR A 357 -4.67 8.80 -7.01
C THR A 357 -4.88 7.58 -6.11
N GLY A 358 -6.15 7.31 -5.76
CA GLY A 358 -6.58 6.15 -4.97
C GLY A 358 -7.48 5.21 -5.75
N TYR A 359 -7.04 3.97 -5.96
CA TYR A 359 -7.76 2.98 -6.78
C TYR A 359 -9.08 2.50 -6.13
N THR A 360 -9.04 2.03 -4.89
CA THR A 360 -10.24 1.51 -4.19
C THR A 360 -11.32 2.57 -4.01
N VAL A 361 -10.91 3.83 -3.84
CA VAL A 361 -11.79 5.00 -3.63
C VAL A 361 -12.69 5.25 -4.84
N GLN A 362 -12.20 4.97 -6.05
CA GLN A 362 -13.02 5.10 -7.27
C GLN A 362 -14.15 4.09 -7.29
N VAL A 363 -13.84 2.81 -7.03
CA VAL A 363 -14.84 1.74 -7.04
C VAL A 363 -15.91 1.98 -5.97
N GLU A 364 -15.51 2.56 -4.83
CA GLU A 364 -16.44 3.01 -3.79
C GLU A 364 -17.31 4.18 -4.25
N ALA A 365 -16.72 5.24 -4.79
CA ALA A 365 -17.48 6.38 -5.32
C ALA A 365 -18.49 5.94 -6.39
N MET A 366 -18.08 5.03 -7.29
CA MET A 366 -18.96 4.42 -8.29
C MET A 366 -20.12 3.65 -7.66
N SER A 367 -19.90 2.95 -6.53
CA SER A 367 -20.96 2.25 -5.80
C SER A 367 -22.03 3.20 -5.24
N PHE A 368 -21.66 4.46 -4.99
CA PHE A 368 -22.55 5.54 -4.57
C PHE A 368 -23.08 6.40 -5.74
N HIS A 369 -22.76 6.03 -6.99
CA HIS A 369 -23.12 6.78 -8.20
C HIS A 369 -22.57 8.22 -8.22
N LEU A 370 -21.43 8.46 -7.55
CA LEU A 370 -20.80 9.77 -7.56
C LEU A 370 -20.07 10.00 -8.89
N PRO A 371 -20.27 11.15 -9.55
CA PRO A 371 -19.33 11.64 -10.55
C PRO A 371 -17.93 11.76 -9.95
N ILE A 372 -16.90 11.55 -10.76
CA ILE A 372 -15.50 11.60 -10.32
C ILE A 372 -14.80 12.69 -11.12
N VAL A 373 -14.18 13.66 -10.46
CA VAL A 373 -13.22 14.56 -11.09
C VAL A 373 -11.87 13.86 -11.06
N ALA A 374 -11.50 13.30 -12.20
CA ALA A 374 -10.30 12.49 -12.36
C ALA A 374 -9.07 13.36 -12.60
N PHE A 375 -7.92 12.96 -12.05
CA PHE A 375 -6.65 13.66 -12.30
C PHE A 375 -5.71 12.80 -13.16
N LYS A 376 -5.24 13.40 -14.26
CA LYS A 376 -4.27 12.80 -15.17
C LYS A 376 -2.89 13.41 -14.95
N ASN A 377 -2.02 12.64 -14.30
CA ASN A 377 -0.62 12.96 -14.17
C ASN A 377 0.11 12.69 -15.51
N VAL A 378 0.29 13.73 -16.32
CA VAL A 378 0.91 13.64 -17.65
C VAL A 378 2.36 13.14 -17.59
N LYS A 379 3.09 13.51 -16.53
CA LYS A 379 4.51 13.11 -16.35
C LYS A 379 4.63 11.67 -15.85
N PHE A 380 3.74 11.25 -14.96
CA PHE A 380 3.74 9.92 -14.33
C PHE A 380 2.38 9.24 -14.53
N PRO A 381 2.11 8.65 -15.70
CA PRO A 381 0.80 8.07 -16.03
C PRO A 381 0.32 6.98 -15.05
N LEU A 382 1.24 6.27 -14.40
CA LEU A 382 0.91 5.28 -13.38
C LEU A 382 0.33 5.87 -12.10
N PHE A 383 0.53 7.17 -11.85
CA PHE A 383 -0.12 7.88 -10.75
C PHE A 383 -1.54 8.31 -11.11
N SER A 384 -1.98 8.02 -12.34
CA SER A 384 -3.33 8.28 -12.84
C SER A 384 -4.12 6.97 -12.84
N SER A 385 -5.42 7.09 -12.59
CA SER A 385 -6.36 5.97 -12.58
C SER A 385 -7.52 6.20 -13.55
N THR A 386 -8.62 6.84 -13.12
CA THR A 386 -9.81 7.07 -13.97
C THR A 386 -9.45 7.89 -15.21
N ALA A 387 -8.43 8.73 -15.11
CA ALA A 387 -7.86 9.53 -16.19
C ALA A 387 -7.31 8.73 -17.41
N ASN A 388 -7.13 7.40 -17.28
CA ASN A 388 -6.74 6.54 -18.40
C ASN A 388 -7.95 6.02 -19.20
N MET A 389 -9.19 6.34 -18.78
CA MET A 389 -10.38 6.08 -19.57
C MET A 389 -10.45 7.06 -20.75
N SER A 390 -10.39 6.53 -21.98
CA SER A 390 -10.20 7.29 -23.22
C SER A 390 -11.27 8.34 -23.56
N SER A 391 -12.42 8.33 -22.88
CA SER A 391 -13.55 9.22 -23.15
C SER A 391 -14.22 9.78 -21.89
N TYR A 392 -13.50 9.83 -20.76
CA TYR A 392 -14.10 10.32 -19.51
C TYR A 392 -14.09 11.86 -19.45
N PRO A 393 -15.27 12.52 -19.42
CA PRO A 393 -15.37 13.97 -19.64
C PRO A 393 -14.82 14.81 -18.47
N PHE A 394 -14.81 14.27 -17.26
CA PHE A 394 -14.34 14.96 -16.06
C PHE A 394 -12.89 14.60 -15.74
N THR A 395 -12.00 14.78 -16.72
CA THR A 395 -10.57 14.52 -16.59
C THR A 395 -9.76 15.80 -16.65
N ALA A 396 -9.04 16.10 -15.58
CA ALA A 396 -8.17 17.27 -15.47
C ALA A 396 -6.68 16.88 -15.55
N THR A 397 -5.88 17.67 -16.25
CA THR A 397 -4.40 17.57 -16.24
C THR A 397 -3.74 18.73 -15.50
N THR A 398 -4.51 19.74 -15.09
CA THR A 398 -4.07 20.98 -14.46
C THR A 398 -4.97 21.32 -13.27
N GLU A 399 -4.53 22.22 -12.40
CA GLU A 399 -5.34 22.69 -11.27
C GLU A 399 -6.58 23.46 -11.76
N GLU A 400 -6.42 24.30 -12.78
CA GLU A 400 -7.53 25.02 -13.41
C GLU A 400 -8.57 24.07 -13.99
N GLY A 401 -8.16 22.92 -14.54
CA GLY A 401 -9.09 21.92 -15.05
C GLY A 401 -9.84 21.14 -13.97
N ILE A 402 -9.37 21.16 -12.71
CA ILE A 402 -10.10 20.61 -11.56
C ILE A 402 -11.16 21.60 -11.07
N ILE A 403 -10.87 22.90 -11.19
CA ILE A 403 -11.74 23.98 -10.71
C ILE A 403 -12.90 24.26 -11.67
N ASN A 404 -12.62 24.34 -12.98
CA ASN A 404 -13.61 24.54 -14.03
C ASN A 404 -14.46 23.29 -14.26
#